data_AF-A0A535NS34-F1
#
_entry.id   AF-A0A535NS34-F1
#
_cell.length_a   1.000
_cell.length_b   1.000
_cell.length_c   1.000
_cell.angle_alpha   90.00
_cell.angle_beta   90.00
_cell.angle_gamma   90.00
#
_symmetry.space_group_name_H-M   'P 1'
#
loop_
_entity.id
_entity.type
_entity.pdbx_description
1 polymer ?
#
loop_
_entity_poly.entity_id
_entity_poly.type
_entity_poly.pdbx_seq_one_letter_code
_entity_poly.pdbx_strand_id
1 'polypeptide(L)' 'WYQEAIANPHVTIRVGRRKGAARAEPEHSPLVIRAVNAAYRKKYGERWPEETKEMFKRSILPTTLRLTPA' A
#
# COMPACT_ATOMS: atom_id res chain seq x y z
N TRP A 1 -5.90 -2.47 9.48
CA TRP A 1 -5.69 -3.62 8.58
C TRP A 1 -4.20 -3.94 8.39
N TYR A 2 -3.30 -2.95 8.29
CA TYR A 2 -1.86 -3.19 8.10
C TYR A 2 -1.24 -4.16 9.12
N GLN A 3 -1.45 -3.90 10.42
CA GLN A 3 -0.93 -4.77 11.50
C GLN A 3 -1.45 -6.21 11.39
N GLU A 4 -2.74 -6.36 11.07
CA GLU A 4 -3.38 -7.65 10.85
C GLU A 4 -2.80 -8.38 9.62
N ALA A 5 -2.56 -7.66 8.51
CA ALA A 5 -1.98 -8.21 7.31
C ALA A 5 -0.50 -8.61 7.49
N ILE A 6 0.20 -8.04 8.47
CA ILE A 6 1.55 -8.50 8.85
C ILE A 6 1.46 -9.76 9.73
N ALA A 7 0.55 -9.77 10.71
CA ALA A 7 0.37 -10.91 11.61
C ALA A 7 -0.15 -12.15 10.86
N ASN A 8 -1.06 -11.93 9.90
CA ASN A 8 -1.72 -12.94 9.10
C ASN A 8 -1.56 -12.58 7.61
N PRO A 9 -0.46 -13.02 6.96
CA PRO A 9 -0.09 -12.55 5.63
C PRO A 9 -0.98 -13.08 4.50
N HIS A 10 -1.84 -14.07 4.76
CA HIS A 10 -2.80 -14.57 3.78
C HIS A 10 -4.02 -13.65 3.71
N VAL A 11 -4.06 -12.80 2.68
CA VAL A 11 -5.10 -11.79 2.49
C VAL A 11 -5.96 -12.07 1.26
N THR A 12 -7.16 -11.50 1.24
CA THR A 12 -8.02 -11.49 0.04
C THR A 12 -8.13 -10.07 -0.49
N ILE A 13 -7.80 -9.88 -1.78
CA ILE A 13 -7.94 -8.61 -2.47
C ILE A 13 -9.24 -8.62 -3.28
N ARG A 14 -10.06 -7.58 -3.12
CA ARG A 14 -11.31 -7.40 -3.87
C ARG A 14 -11.22 -6.17 -4.77
N VAL A 15 -11.40 -6.38 -6.07
CA VAL A 15 -11.45 -5.32 -7.08
C VAL A 15 -12.80 -5.40 -7.80
N GLY A 16 -13.72 -4.50 -7.47
CA GLY A 16 -15.11 -4.58 -7.91
C GLY A 16 -15.76 -5.90 -7.45
N ARG A 17 -16.19 -6.73 -8.41
CA ARG A 17 -16.77 -8.07 -8.18
C ARG A 17 -15.75 -9.21 -8.14
N ARG A 18 -14.49 -8.94 -8.50
CA ARG A 18 -13.41 -9.95 -8.51
C ARG A 18 -12.76 -10.04 -7.14
N LYS A 19 -12.45 -11.26 -6.72
CA LYS A 19 -11.66 -11.55 -5.53
C LYS A 19 -10.46 -12.43 -5.89
N GLY A 20 -9.31 -12.19 -5.27
CA GLY A 20 -8.11 -12.98 -5.44
C GLY A 20 -7.38 -13.15 -4.11
N ALA A 21 -6.87 -14.36 -3.86
CA ALA A 21 -6.00 -14.62 -2.72
C ALA A 21 -4.60 -14.05 -3.01
N ALA A 22 -3.97 -13.50 -1.99
CA ALA A 22 -2.61 -12.99 -2.07
C ALA A 22 -1.91 -13.16 -0.72
N ARG A 23 -0.58 -13.14 -0.77
CA ARG A 23 0.27 -13.02 0.40
C ARG A 23 0.77 -11.58 0.51
N ALA A 24 0.65 -10.99 1.69
CA ALA A 24 1.09 -9.64 2.00
C ALA A 24 2.41 -9.66 2.78
N GLU A 25 3.38 -8.88 2.33
CA GLU A 25 4.70 -8.78 2.97
C GLU A 25 5.17 -7.32 2.97
N PRO A 26 5.90 -6.87 4.02
CA PRO A 26 6.54 -5.56 4.00
C PRO A 26 7.49 -5.41 2.81
N GLU A 27 7.34 -4.31 2.07
CA GLU A 27 8.33 -3.93 1.07
C GLU A 27 9.46 -3.17 1.74
N HIS A 28 10.71 -3.52 1.39
CA HIS A 28 11.90 -2.91 1.98
C HIS A 28 12.75 -2.15 0.96
N SER A 29 12.50 -2.34 -0.35
CA SER A 29 13.21 -1.64 -1.41
C SER A 29 12.84 -0.16 -1.44
N PRO A 30 13.78 0.76 -1.16
CA PRO A 30 13.50 2.20 -1.18
C PRO A 30 13.07 2.68 -2.58
N LEU A 31 13.53 2.02 -3.64
CA LEU A 31 13.16 2.33 -5.02
C LEU A 31 11.68 2.02 -5.27
N VAL A 32 11.21 0.85 -4.86
CA VAL A 32 9.80 0.45 -5.02
C VAL A 32 8.91 1.35 -4.17
N ILE A 33 9.28 1.59 -2.91
CA ILE A 33 8.53 2.47 -1.99
C ILE A 33 8.40 3.87 -2.59
N ARG A 34 9.47 4.45 -3.14
CA ARG A 34 9.41 5.77 -3.80
C ARG A 34 8.47 5.76 -5.02
N ALA A 35 8.53 4.73 -5.85
CA ALA A 35 7.69 4.63 -7.05
C ALA A 35 6.20 4.51 -6.68
N VAL A 36 5.86 3.67 -5.70
CA VAL A 36 4.48 3.52 -5.20
C VAL A 36 3.97 4.83 -4.60
N ASN A 37 4.79 5.51 -3.80
CA ASN A 37 4.46 6.82 -3.22
C ASN A 37 4.23 7.90 -4.28
N ALA A 38 5.03 7.93 -5.35
CA ALA A 38 4.82 8.84 -6.47
C ALA A 38 3.50 8.55 -7.20
N ALA A 39 3.18 7.27 -7.44
CA ALA A 39 1.91 6.87 -8.05
C ALA A 39 0.71 7.22 -7.17
N TYR A 40 0.83 7.03 -5.84
CA TYR A 40 -0.20 7.42 -4.88
C TYR A 40 -0.46 8.93 -4.91
N ARG A 41 0.61 9.74 -4.92
CA ARG A 41 0.51 11.20 -5.04
C ARG A 41 -0.17 11.62 -6.33
N LYS A 42 0.20 11.01 -7.46
CA LYS A 42 -0.44 11.28 -8.75
C LYS A 42 -1.94 10.94 -8.74
N LYS A 43 -2.33 9.87 -8.04
CA LYS A 43 -3.72 9.41 -7.99
C LYS A 43 -4.64 10.28 -7.12
N TYR A 44 -4.15 10.74 -5.97
CA TYR A 44 -4.99 11.41 -4.96
C TYR A 44 -4.64 12.89 -4.73
N GLY A 45 -3.42 13.32 -5.06
CA GLY A 45 -2.86 14.60 -4.63
C GLY A 45 -3.52 15.84 -5.23
N GLU A 46 -4.15 15.73 -6.41
CA GLU A 46 -4.90 16.86 -6.98
C GLU A 46 -6.26 17.03 -6.30
N ARG A 47 -6.96 15.92 -6.05
CA ARG A 47 -8.33 15.92 -5.53
C ARG A 47 -8.40 16.05 -4.00
N TRP A 48 -7.38 15.57 -3.29
CA TRP A 48 -7.30 15.55 -1.81
C TRP A 48 -5.89 15.90 -1.35
N PRO A 49 -5.43 17.15 -1.56
CA PRO A 49 -4.02 17.52 -1.37
C PRO A 49 -3.56 17.40 0.08
N GLU A 50 -4.37 17.85 1.05
CA GLU A 50 -3.99 17.85 2.47
C GLU A 50 -4.01 16.43 3.06
N GLU A 51 -5.03 15.64 2.77
CA GLU A 51 -5.11 14.24 3.20
C GLU A 51 -3.98 13.40 2.57
N THR A 52 -3.68 13.66 1.30
CA THR A 52 -2.60 12.99 0.59
C THR A 52 -1.24 13.35 1.19
N LYS A 53 -1.02 14.61 1.58
CA LYS A 53 0.21 15.08 2.24
C LYS A 53 0.47 14.36 3.56
N GLU A 54 -0.58 14.13 4.35
CA GLU A 54 -0.50 13.42 5.63
C GLU A 54 0.01 11.98 5.47
N MET A 55 -0.30 11.31 4.36
CA MET A 55 0.17 9.95 4.06
C MET A 55 1.68 9.87 3.75
N PHE A 56 2.36 11.00 3.53
CA PHE A 56 3.80 11.04 3.25
C PHE A 56 4.66 11.38 4.47
N LYS A 57 4.08 11.36 5.68
CA LYS A 57 4.85 11.48 6.94
C LYS A 57 5.90 10.38 7.02
N ARG A 58 7.08 10.69 7.58
CA ARG A 58 8.22 9.75 7.70
C ARG A 58 7.85 8.44 8.37
N SER A 59 6.93 8.46 9.34
CA SER A 59 6.42 7.27 10.03
C SER A 59 5.51 6.38 9.17
N ILE A 60 4.94 6.92 8.08
CA ILE A 60 3.99 6.21 7.21
C ILE A 60 4.68 5.67 5.95
N LEU A 61 5.71 6.35 5.45
CA LEU A 61 6.46 5.92 4.26
C LEU A 61 6.91 4.44 4.27
N PRO A 62 7.36 3.83 5.40
CA PRO A 62 7.76 2.43 5.41
C PRO A 62 6.61 1.43 5.58
N THR A 63 5.34 1.83 5.38
CA THR A 63 4.17 0.93 5.51
C THR A 63 3.70 0.32 4.19
N THR A 64 4.54 0.35 3.14
CA THR A 64 4.21 -0.30 1.86
C THR A 64 4.19 -1.81 2.02
N LEU A 65 3.11 -2.46 1.58
CA LEU A 65 3.05 -3.92 1.46
C LEU A 65 3.13 -4.33 -0.02
N ARG A 66 3.95 -5.35 -0.28
CA ARG A 66 3.95 -6.10 -1.53
C ARG A 66 2.90 -7.21 -1.43
N LEU A 67 2.17 -7.40 -2.52
CA LEU A 67 1.20 -8.48 -2.67
C LEU A 67 1.68 -9.44 -3.75
N THR A 68 1.82 -10.72 -3.40
CA THR A 68 2.09 -11.79 -4.37
C THR A 68 0.86 -12.69 -4.46
N PRO A 69 0.42 -13.09 -5.66
CA PRO A 69 -0.64 -14.10 -5.79
C PRO A 69 -0.31 -15.35 -4.97
N ALA A 70 -1.33 -15.92 -4.31
CA ALA A 70 -1.22 -17.19 -3.59
C ALA A 70 -1.54 -18.37 -4.52
#